data_AF-K9VT36-F1
#
_entry.id   AF-K9VT36-F1
#
_cell.length_a   1.000
_cell.length_b   1.000
_cell.length_c   1.000
_cell.angle_alpha   90.00
_cell.angle_beta   90.00
_cell.angle_gamma   90.00
#
_symmetry.space_group_name_H-M   'P 1'
#
loop_
_entity.id
_entity.type
_entity.pdbx_description
1 polymer ?
#
loop_
_entity_poly.entity_id
_entity_poly.type
_entity_poly.pdbx_seq_one_letter_code
_entity_poly.pdbx_strand_id
1 'polypeptide(L)'
;MTISLVLQKAIKASTLASTAFSLLVLSSGILPKAIAQTVYEAPITATSAAPSVQVIPVPQTEYPQNSSFYSAPNSTDSRLTTPEVRAFLDVISMAETGTIDPSSYSILVFNGSFSDFSTHPKVKQCSAIRGRRICSTAAGRYQIMDFNWDYLAPKLGLPDFSPESQDRMALYFIERKGAMADILAGRFEKAACKVGTVWASIPPPCNRYGQSRHKMAQLRQMYDQRLRFYSEGQ
;
A
#
# COMPACT_ATOMS: atom_id res chain seq x y z
N MET A 1 7.14 -41.55 -65.69
CA MET A 1 5.77 -41.47 -65.15
C MET A 1 5.58 -40.05 -64.61
N THR A 2 5.13 -39.07 -65.41
CA THR A 2 3.73 -38.57 -65.60
C THR A 2 3.01 -38.23 -64.26
N ILE A 3 2.29 -37.11 -64.00
CA ILE A 3 1.83 -35.87 -64.69
C ILE A 3 1.17 -34.95 -63.59
N SER A 4 1.15 -33.61 -63.80
CA SER A 4 0.25 -32.48 -63.37
C SER A 4 -0.55 -32.48 -62.03
N LEU A 5 -0.57 -31.40 -61.20
CA LEU A 5 -1.09 -30.00 -61.31
C LEU A 5 -2.65 -29.87 -61.23
N VAL A 6 -3.17 -28.93 -60.39
CA VAL A 6 -4.31 -27.95 -60.64
C VAL A 6 -5.35 -27.69 -59.49
N LEU A 7 -5.43 -26.39 -59.07
CA LEU A 7 -6.56 -25.47 -58.71
C LEU A 7 -7.66 -25.81 -57.67
N GLN A 8 -8.50 -24.90 -57.13
CA GLN A 8 -8.57 -23.47 -56.72
C GLN A 8 -10.05 -23.17 -56.27
N LYS A 9 -10.22 -22.25 -55.30
CA LYS A 9 -11.29 -21.21 -55.09
C LYS A 9 -12.82 -21.48 -55.21
N ALA A 10 -13.57 -20.95 -54.24
CA ALA A 10 -14.67 -19.93 -54.33
C ALA A 10 -15.24 -19.72 -52.89
N ILE A 11 -15.38 -18.56 -52.23
CA ILE A 11 -15.99 -17.22 -52.44
C ILE A 11 -17.51 -17.23 -52.76
N LYS A 12 -18.34 -16.75 -51.82
CA LYS A 12 -19.24 -15.58 -52.02
C LYS A 12 -19.94 -15.12 -50.73
N ALA A 13 -19.95 -13.80 -50.56
CA ALA A 13 -20.76 -13.02 -49.63
C ALA A 13 -22.09 -12.61 -50.30
N SER A 14 -23.11 -12.23 -49.51
CA SER A 14 -24.18 -11.34 -49.96
C SER A 14 -24.96 -10.71 -48.79
N THR A 15 -25.37 -9.47 -49.03
CA THR A 15 -25.77 -8.38 -48.14
C THR A 15 -27.29 -8.11 -48.24
N LEU A 16 -27.78 -7.17 -47.41
CA LEU A 16 -29.01 -6.35 -47.51
C LEU A 16 -30.29 -6.93 -46.87
N ALA A 17 -31.29 -6.17 -46.40
CA ALA A 17 -31.49 -4.85 -45.80
C ALA A 17 -33.03 -4.65 -45.76
N SER A 18 -33.56 -4.04 -44.68
CA SER A 18 -34.82 -3.27 -44.60
C SER A 18 -36.16 -3.91 -44.99
N THR A 19 -37.16 -3.84 -44.10
CA THR A 19 -38.39 -3.02 -44.30
C THR A 19 -39.40 -3.21 -43.15
N ALA A 20 -40.10 -2.12 -42.85
CA ALA A 20 -41.08 -1.94 -41.78
C ALA A 20 -42.49 -2.42 -42.18
N PHE A 21 -43.37 -2.62 -41.18
CA PHE A 21 -44.82 -2.55 -41.38
C PHE A 21 -45.48 -1.78 -40.23
N SER A 22 -46.19 -0.71 -40.61
CA SER A 22 -47.01 0.16 -39.77
C SER A 22 -48.34 -0.50 -39.40
N LEU A 23 -48.95 -0.10 -38.28
CA LEU A 23 -50.38 0.23 -38.28
C LEU A 23 -50.73 1.34 -37.28
N LEU A 24 -51.63 2.18 -37.76
CA LEU A 24 -52.07 3.51 -37.34
C LEU A 24 -53.31 3.40 -36.44
N VAL A 25 -53.48 4.28 -35.44
CA VAL A 25 -54.80 4.91 -35.15
C VAL A 25 -54.59 6.35 -34.68
N LEU A 26 -55.37 7.24 -35.30
CA LEU A 26 -55.40 8.70 -35.20
C LEU A 26 -56.04 9.21 -33.90
N SER A 27 -55.70 10.44 -33.49
CA SER A 27 -56.67 11.56 -33.45
C SER A 27 -56.10 12.79 -32.69
N SER A 28 -55.98 13.88 -33.44
CA SER A 28 -56.25 15.28 -33.03
C SER A 28 -55.36 16.00 -32.01
N GLY A 29 -54.50 16.87 -32.54
CA GLY A 29 -54.65 18.31 -32.29
C GLY A 29 -53.73 18.99 -31.26
N ILE A 30 -53.00 19.99 -31.77
CA ILE A 30 -52.53 21.23 -31.10
C ILE A 30 -51.15 21.16 -30.40
N LEU A 31 -50.13 21.69 -31.10
CA LEU A 31 -48.93 22.34 -30.55
C LEU A 31 -49.32 23.73 -29.98
N PRO A 32 -48.62 24.33 -28.96
CA PRO A 32 -47.18 24.60 -29.09
C PRO A 32 -46.33 24.73 -27.79
N LYS A 33 -45.03 24.97 -28.06
CA LYS A 33 -44.02 25.72 -27.30
C LYS A 33 -43.14 24.98 -26.28
N ALA A 34 -41.84 25.00 -26.60
CA ALA A 34 -40.71 24.51 -25.85
C ALA A 34 -40.53 25.18 -24.48
N ILE A 35 -40.15 24.41 -23.46
CA ILE A 35 -39.46 24.88 -22.24
C ILE A 35 -38.50 23.78 -21.78
N ALA A 36 -37.27 24.19 -21.47
CA ALA A 36 -36.19 23.38 -20.91
C ALA A 36 -36.62 22.63 -19.65
N GLN A 37 -36.22 21.36 -19.52
CA GLN A 37 -36.30 20.64 -18.25
C GLN A 37 -34.97 20.73 -17.52
N THR A 38 -35.02 21.59 -16.51
CA THR A 38 -34.11 21.79 -15.39
C THR A 38 -33.89 20.49 -14.63
N VAL A 39 -32.63 20.28 -14.25
CA VAL A 39 -32.17 19.24 -13.33
C VAL A 39 -32.84 19.46 -11.97
N TYR A 40 -33.46 18.42 -11.43
CA TYR A 40 -34.08 18.44 -10.12
C TYR A 40 -32.98 18.34 -9.05
N GLU A 41 -32.58 19.47 -8.46
CA GLU A 41 -31.75 19.50 -7.25
C GLU A 41 -32.62 19.16 -6.04
N ALA A 42 -32.33 18.04 -5.38
CA ALA A 42 -32.90 17.74 -4.07
C ALA A 42 -32.24 18.63 -3.00
N PRO A 43 -33.01 19.14 -2.02
CA PRO A 43 -32.48 20.08 -1.03
C PRO A 43 -31.50 19.38 -0.07
N ILE A 44 -30.30 19.92 0.02
CA ILE A 44 -29.35 19.62 1.10
C ILE A 44 -29.83 20.27 2.39
N THR A 45 -30.51 19.53 3.25
CA THR A 45 -30.63 19.88 4.66
C THR A 45 -29.27 19.68 5.32
N ALA A 46 -28.59 20.80 5.58
CA ALA A 46 -27.38 20.83 6.39
C ALA A 46 -27.71 20.47 7.84
N THR A 47 -27.45 19.21 8.22
CA THR A 47 -27.23 18.84 9.62
C THR A 47 -25.74 18.63 9.81
N SER A 48 -25.09 19.67 10.34
CA SER A 48 -23.68 19.65 10.71
C SER A 48 -23.48 18.79 11.96
N ALA A 49 -23.02 17.57 11.76
CA ALA A 49 -22.23 16.86 12.75
C ALA A 49 -21.14 16.10 11.99
N ALA A 50 -20.01 16.78 11.75
CA ALA A 50 -18.80 16.09 11.34
C ALA A 50 -18.49 15.02 12.40
N PRO A 51 -18.24 13.76 12.02
CA PRO A 51 -17.85 12.76 13.01
C PRO A 51 -16.58 13.25 13.69
N SER A 52 -16.59 13.26 15.02
CA SER A 52 -15.45 13.61 15.84
C SER A 52 -14.30 12.65 15.52
N VAL A 53 -13.37 13.14 14.69
CA VAL A 53 -12.10 12.49 14.42
C VAL A 53 -11.34 12.49 15.74
N GLN A 54 -11.22 11.31 16.34
CA GLN A 54 -10.30 11.12 17.45
C GLN A 54 -8.90 11.38 16.88
N VAL A 55 -8.34 12.54 17.20
CA VAL A 55 -6.93 12.84 16.98
C VAL A 55 -6.18 11.73 17.70
N ILE A 56 -5.51 10.85 16.94
CA ILE A 56 -4.63 9.85 17.56
C ILE A 56 -3.57 10.68 18.30
N PRO A 57 -3.49 10.58 19.64
CA PRO A 57 -2.44 11.28 20.37
C PRO A 57 -1.12 10.65 19.90
N VAL A 58 -0.34 11.41 19.15
CA VAL A 58 1.08 11.09 18.97
C VAL A 58 1.68 11.22 20.37
N PRO A 59 2.25 10.15 20.95
CA PRO A 59 2.97 10.28 22.21
C PRO A 59 4.01 11.40 22.05
N GLN A 60 3.82 12.50 22.79
CA GLN A 60 4.76 13.62 22.86
C GLN A 60 5.91 13.23 23.81
N THR A 61 6.42 12.01 23.72
CA THR A 61 7.69 11.68 24.36
C THR A 61 8.74 12.43 23.56
N GLU A 62 9.48 13.33 24.23
CA GLU A 62 10.65 14.01 23.67
C GLU A 62 11.41 13.03 22.77
N TYR A 63 11.37 13.29 21.47
CA TYR A 63 12.14 12.50 20.51
C TYR A 63 13.60 12.69 20.90
N PRO A 64 14.32 11.61 21.28
CA PRO A 64 15.72 11.74 21.65
C PRO A 64 16.46 12.32 20.46
N GLN A 65 16.97 13.54 20.61
CA GLN A 65 17.74 14.28 19.61
C GLN A 65 19.06 13.58 19.25
N ASN A 66 19.35 12.44 19.87
CA ASN A 66 20.54 11.65 19.63
C ASN A 66 20.29 10.64 18.50
N SER A 67 20.53 11.13 17.29
CA SER A 67 20.28 10.57 15.96
C SER A 67 21.00 9.26 15.59
N SER A 68 21.52 8.49 16.56
CA SER A 68 22.27 7.25 16.28
C SER A 68 21.41 6.02 15.96
N PHE A 69 20.09 6.10 16.17
CA PHE A 69 19.17 4.97 15.98
C PHE A 69 18.17 5.11 14.83
N TYR A 70 17.95 6.32 14.36
CA TYR A 70 17.31 6.51 13.07
C TYR A 70 18.39 6.27 12.02
N SER A 71 18.04 5.71 10.86
CA SER A 71 18.85 5.89 9.65
C SER A 71 18.85 7.38 9.32
N ALA A 72 19.69 8.11 10.05
CA ALA A 72 19.84 9.54 10.06
C ALA A 72 20.91 9.88 8.98
N PRO A 73 21.12 11.16 8.65
CA PRO A 73 21.62 11.69 7.36
C PRO A 73 22.99 11.19 6.87
N ASN A 74 23.65 10.30 7.61
CA ASN A 74 24.94 9.69 7.29
C ASN A 74 24.83 8.26 6.72
N SER A 75 23.62 7.75 6.45
CA SER A 75 23.52 6.49 5.71
C SER A 75 24.17 6.62 4.33
N THR A 76 24.87 5.56 3.93
CA THR A 76 25.47 5.48 2.58
C THR A 76 24.41 5.30 1.49
N ASP A 77 23.18 4.95 1.87
CA ASP A 77 22.04 4.83 0.97
C ASP A 77 21.26 6.14 0.92
N SER A 78 21.45 6.92 -0.15
CA SER A 78 20.79 8.23 -0.33
C SER A 78 19.26 8.16 -0.35
N ARG A 79 18.66 6.98 -0.54
CA ARG A 79 17.20 6.82 -0.45
C ARG A 79 16.72 6.96 1.00
N LEU A 80 17.53 6.55 1.97
CA LEU A 80 17.23 6.67 3.39
C LEU A 80 17.31 8.12 3.89
N THR A 81 17.87 9.04 3.10
CA THR A 81 17.88 10.47 3.42
C THR A 81 16.66 11.23 2.85
N THR A 82 15.84 10.60 2.00
CA THR A 82 14.68 11.24 1.37
C THR A 82 13.47 11.30 2.32
N PRO A 83 12.86 12.48 2.58
CA PRO A 83 11.74 12.63 3.51
C PRO A 83 10.56 11.68 3.25
N GLU A 84 10.16 11.51 1.99
CA GLU A 84 9.07 10.62 1.57
C GLU A 84 9.36 9.17 1.92
N VAL A 85 10.60 8.73 1.70
CA VAL A 85 11.02 7.36 1.99
C VAL A 85 11.03 7.12 3.49
N ARG A 86 11.63 8.03 4.27
CA ARG A 86 11.66 7.95 5.74
C ARG A 86 10.25 7.94 6.33
N ALA A 87 9.38 8.84 5.85
CA ALA A 87 7.98 8.89 6.28
C ALA A 87 7.23 7.59 5.96
N PHE A 88 7.49 6.98 4.80
CA PHE A 88 6.87 5.72 4.42
C PHE A 88 7.38 4.54 5.26
N LEU A 89 8.68 4.49 5.57
CA LEU A 89 9.26 3.48 6.46
C LEU A 89 8.69 3.58 7.89
N ASP A 90 8.45 4.79 8.39
CA ASP A 90 7.77 5.00 9.67
C ASP A 90 6.33 4.48 9.66
N VAL A 91 5.61 4.65 8.56
CA VAL A 91 4.27 4.09 8.42
C VAL A 91 4.28 2.56 8.44
N ILE A 92 5.25 1.92 7.79
CA ILE A 92 5.41 0.45 7.87
C ILE A 92 5.71 0.05 9.31
N SER A 93 6.63 0.74 9.99
CA SER A 93 6.96 0.49 11.40
C SER A 93 5.74 0.56 12.30
N MET A 94 4.95 1.64 12.16
CA MET A 94 3.71 1.82 12.93
C MET A 94 2.73 0.69 12.64
N ALA A 95 2.54 0.32 11.37
CA ALA A 95 1.58 -0.72 11.00
C ALA A 95 1.99 -2.10 11.55
N GLU A 96 3.28 -2.44 11.49
CA GLU A 96 3.81 -3.74 11.88
C GLU A 96 4.05 -3.88 13.40
N THR A 97 4.52 -2.82 14.05
CA THR A 97 4.97 -2.86 15.46
C THR A 97 4.13 -2.03 16.41
N GLY A 98 3.32 -1.10 15.90
CA GLY A 98 2.55 -0.15 16.70
C GLY A 98 3.36 1.05 17.23
N THR A 99 4.63 1.18 16.84
CA THR A 99 5.48 2.33 17.18
C THR A 99 6.40 2.72 16.01
N ILE A 100 6.89 3.95 16.04
CA ILE A 100 7.96 4.47 15.16
C ILE A 100 9.27 4.69 15.91
N ASP A 101 9.28 4.42 17.21
CA ASP A 101 10.43 4.61 18.08
C ASP A 101 11.60 3.73 17.65
N PRO A 102 12.84 4.10 17.98
CA PRO A 102 14.02 3.26 17.80
C PRO A 102 13.89 1.81 18.28
N SER A 103 13.10 1.59 19.33
CA SER A 103 12.84 0.25 19.87
C SER A 103 12.15 -0.68 18.87
N SER A 104 11.45 -0.15 17.86
CA SER A 104 10.83 -0.93 16.77
C SER A 104 11.80 -1.88 16.09
N TYR A 105 13.08 -1.49 15.93
CA TYR A 105 14.12 -2.32 15.33
C TYR A 105 14.44 -3.60 16.12
N SER A 106 14.01 -3.68 17.38
CA SER A 106 14.29 -4.78 18.29
C SER A 106 13.07 -5.65 18.62
N ILE A 107 11.91 -5.42 18.00
CA ILE A 107 10.65 -6.09 18.36
C ILE A 107 10.54 -7.47 17.71
N LEU A 108 10.10 -8.47 18.49
CA LEU A 108 9.69 -9.78 17.98
C LEU A 108 8.18 -9.82 17.73
N VAL A 109 7.75 -10.63 16.75
CA VAL A 109 6.34 -10.81 16.44
C VAL A 109 5.52 -11.28 17.66
N PHE A 110 4.31 -10.74 17.81
CA PHE A 110 3.41 -10.96 18.94
C PHE A 110 3.87 -10.36 20.28
N ASN A 111 5.04 -10.73 20.80
CA ASN A 111 5.55 -10.23 22.08
C ASN A 111 7.07 -10.41 22.24
N GLY A 112 7.71 -9.45 22.90
CA GLY A 112 9.12 -9.50 23.28
C GLY A 112 10.03 -8.69 22.36
N SER A 113 11.31 -8.68 22.71
CA SER A 113 12.37 -8.01 21.97
C SER A 113 13.65 -8.84 21.93
N PHE A 114 14.58 -8.43 21.09
CA PHE A 114 15.93 -8.98 21.01
C PHE A 114 16.97 -7.86 21.15
N SER A 115 18.19 -8.20 21.57
CA SER A 115 19.28 -7.23 21.75
C SER A 115 20.53 -7.53 20.91
N ASP A 116 20.62 -8.75 20.35
CA ASP A 116 21.69 -9.13 19.43
C ASP A 116 21.27 -8.82 18.00
N PHE A 117 21.97 -7.85 17.40
CA PHE A 117 21.76 -7.42 16.02
C PHE A 117 22.74 -8.08 15.05
N SER A 118 23.62 -9.00 15.47
CA SER A 118 24.58 -9.66 14.58
C SER A 118 23.92 -10.46 13.46
N THR A 119 22.68 -10.91 13.66
CA THR A 119 21.84 -11.59 12.66
C THR A 119 20.37 -11.49 13.05
N HIS A 120 19.47 -11.82 12.12
CA HIS A 120 18.06 -11.99 12.44
C HIS A 120 17.91 -13.01 13.60
N PRO A 121 17.06 -12.75 14.61
CA PRO A 121 17.02 -13.54 15.85
C PRO A 121 16.44 -14.95 15.66
N LYS A 122 15.72 -15.21 14.57
CA LYS A 122 15.11 -16.50 14.20
C LYS A 122 14.24 -17.12 15.30
N VAL A 123 13.67 -16.29 16.17
CA VAL A 123 12.78 -16.73 17.25
C VAL A 123 11.40 -17.00 16.68
N LYS A 124 11.00 -18.28 16.62
CA LYS A 124 9.66 -18.68 16.19
C LYS A 124 8.66 -18.54 17.33
N GLN A 125 7.65 -17.71 17.14
CA GLN A 125 6.56 -17.51 18.09
C GLN A 125 5.22 -17.84 17.45
N CYS A 126 4.23 -18.22 18.27
CA CYS A 126 2.91 -18.55 17.79
C CYS A 126 1.85 -17.84 18.63
N SER A 127 0.82 -17.31 17.97
CA SER A 127 -0.33 -16.69 18.63
C SER A 127 -1.64 -17.13 17.97
N ALA A 128 -2.74 -17.00 18.70
CA ALA A 128 -4.08 -17.23 18.17
C ALA A 128 -4.59 -15.96 17.50
N ILE A 129 -4.71 -15.98 16.17
CA ILE A 129 -5.30 -14.91 15.38
C ILE A 129 -6.62 -15.43 14.81
N ARG A 130 -7.74 -14.81 15.21
CA ARG A 130 -9.09 -15.14 14.72
C ARG A 130 -9.41 -16.63 14.84
N GLY A 131 -9.06 -17.22 15.99
CA GLY A 131 -9.30 -18.64 16.29
C GLY A 131 -8.34 -19.62 15.61
N ARG A 132 -7.34 -19.16 14.86
CA ARG A 132 -6.32 -20.01 14.24
C ARG A 132 -4.96 -19.78 14.89
N ARG A 133 -4.23 -20.86 15.18
CA ARG A 133 -2.84 -20.79 15.63
C ARG A 133 -1.96 -20.44 14.44
N ILE A 134 -1.34 -19.26 14.49
CA ILE A 134 -0.41 -18.78 13.48
C ILE A 134 0.97 -18.69 14.13
N CYS A 135 1.99 -19.24 13.47
CA CYS A 135 3.37 -19.13 13.89
C CYS A 135 4.15 -18.26 12.90
N SER A 136 5.05 -17.44 13.41
CA SER A 136 5.89 -16.54 12.64
C SER A 136 7.26 -16.39 13.31
N THR A 137 8.26 -16.00 12.53
CA THR A 137 9.59 -15.62 13.02
C THR A 137 9.85 -14.14 12.80
N ALA A 138 8.83 -13.37 12.43
CA ALA A 138 8.97 -11.97 12.08
C ALA A 138 9.66 -11.17 13.20
N ALA A 139 10.63 -10.35 12.83
CA ALA A 139 11.38 -9.52 13.77
C ALA A 139 11.75 -8.16 13.17
N GLY A 140 12.03 -7.23 14.07
CA GLY A 140 12.51 -5.90 13.76
C GLY A 140 11.41 -4.96 13.26
N ARG A 141 11.85 -3.75 12.86
CA ARG A 141 10.98 -2.61 12.53
C ARG A 141 9.98 -2.92 11.43
N TYR A 142 10.38 -3.80 10.51
CA TYR A 142 9.60 -4.18 9.34
C TYR A 142 9.10 -5.63 9.38
N GLN A 143 9.19 -6.29 10.54
CA GLN A 143 8.73 -7.66 10.77
C GLN A 143 9.24 -8.62 9.69
N ILE A 144 10.55 -8.56 9.42
CA ILE A 144 11.24 -9.37 8.41
C ILE A 144 11.21 -10.83 8.86
N MET A 145 10.91 -11.74 7.93
CA MET A 145 10.90 -13.19 8.19
C MET A 145 12.31 -13.79 8.09
N ASP A 146 12.55 -14.89 8.79
CA ASP A 146 13.85 -15.58 8.82
C ASP A 146 14.31 -16.05 7.44
N PHE A 147 13.40 -16.61 6.64
CA PHE A 147 13.68 -17.08 5.28
C PHE A 147 14.02 -15.93 4.33
N ASN A 148 13.44 -14.75 4.55
CA ASN A 148 13.79 -13.56 3.77
C ASN A 148 15.19 -13.09 4.14
N TRP A 149 15.50 -13.06 5.44
CA TRP A 149 16.83 -12.73 5.94
C TRP A 149 17.89 -13.66 5.35
N ASP A 150 17.73 -14.97 5.51
CA ASP A 150 18.68 -15.98 5.05
C ASP A 150 18.91 -15.92 3.53
N TYR A 151 17.86 -15.62 2.76
CA TYR A 151 17.95 -15.54 1.31
C TYR A 151 18.51 -14.21 0.79
N LEU A 152 18.15 -13.09 1.42
CA LEU A 152 18.42 -11.75 0.89
C LEU A 152 19.64 -11.08 1.51
N ALA A 153 19.95 -11.31 2.78
CA ALA A 153 21.07 -10.65 3.44
C ALA A 153 22.40 -10.86 2.71
N PRO A 154 22.77 -12.08 2.25
CA PRO A 154 23.99 -12.29 1.47
C PRO A 154 23.94 -11.59 0.09
N LYS A 155 22.77 -11.55 -0.55
CA LYS A 155 22.59 -10.95 -1.89
C LYS A 155 22.66 -9.44 -1.88
N LEU A 156 22.23 -8.84 -0.78
CA LEU A 156 22.23 -7.40 -0.56
C LEU A 156 23.51 -6.92 0.14
N GLY A 157 24.40 -7.84 0.55
CA GLY A 157 25.60 -7.52 1.31
C GLY A 157 25.27 -6.86 2.64
N LEU A 158 24.28 -7.40 3.36
CA LEU A 158 23.92 -6.94 4.71
C LEU A 158 24.78 -7.69 5.72
N PRO A 159 25.63 -6.99 6.50
CA PRO A 159 26.60 -7.64 7.39
C PRO A 159 25.96 -8.16 8.68
N ASP A 160 24.80 -7.62 9.06
CA ASP A 160 24.15 -7.82 10.34
C ASP A 160 22.64 -7.48 10.22
N PHE A 161 21.87 -7.65 11.29
CA PHE A 161 20.47 -7.26 11.36
C PHE A 161 20.25 -5.88 12.00
N SER A 162 21.26 -5.00 11.96
CA SER A 162 21.19 -3.63 12.49
C SER A 162 20.05 -2.80 11.87
N PRO A 163 19.67 -1.66 12.47
CA PRO A 163 18.67 -0.76 11.90
C PRO A 163 18.88 -0.45 10.41
N GLU A 164 20.09 -0.09 9.99
CA GLU A 164 20.38 0.21 8.58
C GLU A 164 20.19 -1.02 7.67
N SER A 165 20.60 -2.20 8.12
CA SER A 165 20.39 -3.44 7.36
C SER A 165 18.90 -3.79 7.21
N GLN A 166 18.10 -3.56 8.25
CA GLN A 166 16.64 -3.73 8.20
C GLN A 166 16.01 -2.75 7.21
N ASP A 167 16.41 -1.47 7.25
CA ASP A 167 15.95 -0.43 6.34
C ASP A 167 16.27 -0.78 4.88
N ARG A 168 17.51 -1.18 4.60
CA ARG A 168 17.95 -1.58 3.25
C ARG A 168 17.16 -2.78 2.72
N MET A 169 16.80 -3.74 3.57
CA MET A 169 15.94 -4.85 3.16
C MET A 169 14.49 -4.40 2.90
N ALA A 170 13.96 -3.46 3.70
CA ALA A 170 12.65 -2.87 3.44
C ALA A 170 12.61 -2.09 2.12
N LEU A 171 13.66 -1.30 1.82
CA LEU A 171 13.83 -0.64 0.53
C LEU A 171 13.85 -1.63 -0.62
N TYR A 172 14.56 -2.75 -0.48
CA TYR A 172 14.55 -3.80 -1.50
C TYR A 172 13.13 -4.33 -1.78
N PHE A 173 12.31 -4.57 -0.74
CA PHE A 173 10.92 -4.99 -0.94
C PHE A 173 10.07 -3.92 -1.63
N ILE A 174 10.23 -2.65 -1.23
CA ILE A 174 9.55 -1.50 -1.84
C ILE A 174 9.87 -1.42 -3.34
N GLU A 175 11.13 -1.57 -3.71
CA GLU A 175 11.58 -1.54 -5.11
C GLU A 175 11.06 -2.72 -5.91
N ARG A 176 11.13 -3.94 -5.35
CA ARG A 176 10.61 -5.15 -6.00
C ARG A 176 9.11 -5.09 -6.24
N LYS A 177 8.37 -4.31 -5.44
CA LYS A 177 6.94 -4.04 -5.66
C LYS A 177 6.67 -2.82 -6.54
N GLY A 178 7.72 -2.15 -7.01
CA GLY A 178 7.63 -0.95 -7.85
C GLY A 178 6.98 0.23 -7.13
N ALA A 179 7.05 0.28 -5.80
CA ALA A 179 6.41 1.32 -4.99
C ALA A 179 7.26 2.59 -4.86
N MET A 180 8.58 2.51 -5.09
CA MET A 180 9.52 3.62 -4.89
C MET A 180 9.10 4.90 -5.63
N ALA A 181 8.78 4.80 -6.92
CA ALA A 181 8.36 5.96 -7.71
C ALA A 181 7.02 6.59 -7.25
N ASP A 182 6.16 5.82 -6.58
CA ASP A 182 4.93 6.35 -5.98
C ASP A 182 5.22 7.01 -4.63
N ILE A 183 6.14 6.46 -3.83
CA ILE A 183 6.62 7.07 -2.58
C ILE A 183 7.22 8.44 -2.86
N LEU A 184 8.21 8.51 -3.76
CA LEU A 184 8.91 9.75 -4.13
C LEU A 184 7.99 10.82 -4.72
N ALA A 185 6.83 10.43 -5.23
CA ALA A 185 5.84 11.35 -5.79
C ALA A 185 4.68 11.64 -4.83
N GLY A 186 4.77 11.23 -3.56
CA GLY A 186 3.73 11.43 -2.55
C GLY A 186 2.43 10.67 -2.81
N ARG A 187 2.43 9.67 -3.71
CA ARG A 187 1.24 8.84 -4.03
C ARG A 187 1.11 7.70 -3.02
N PHE A 188 0.92 8.07 -1.76
CA PHE A 188 0.95 7.18 -0.60
C PHE A 188 0.07 5.93 -0.77
N GLU A 189 -1.22 6.09 -1.08
CA GLU A 189 -2.16 4.97 -1.13
C GLU A 189 -1.78 3.95 -2.21
N LYS A 190 -1.25 4.44 -3.34
CA LYS A 190 -0.77 3.60 -4.43
C LYS A 190 0.48 2.82 -4.04
N ALA A 191 1.43 3.47 -3.35
CA ALA A 191 2.62 2.81 -2.80
C ALA A 191 2.24 1.75 -1.75
N ALA A 192 1.37 2.11 -0.79
CA ALA A 192 0.87 1.21 0.24
C ALA A 192 0.19 -0.03 -0.37
N CYS A 193 -0.63 0.16 -1.41
CA CYS A 193 -1.26 -0.96 -2.11
C CYS A 193 -0.28 -1.87 -2.84
N LYS A 194 0.78 -1.33 -3.44
CA LYS A 194 1.81 -2.16 -4.08
C LYS A 194 2.54 -3.06 -3.08
N VAL A 195 2.77 -2.57 -1.87
CA VAL A 195 3.50 -3.32 -0.85
C VAL A 195 2.62 -4.15 0.08
N GLY A 196 1.29 -4.07 -0.01
CA GLY A 196 0.37 -4.76 0.91
C GLY A 196 0.46 -6.29 0.91
N THR A 197 1.11 -6.90 -0.09
CA THR A 197 1.41 -8.35 -0.10
C THR A 197 2.68 -8.73 0.67
N VAL A 198 3.55 -7.76 0.97
CA VAL A 198 4.75 -7.93 1.81
C VAL A 198 4.37 -7.80 3.28
N TRP A 199 3.64 -6.73 3.62
CA TRP A 199 3.27 -6.38 5.00
C TRP A 199 1.79 -6.65 5.25
N ALA A 200 1.52 -7.64 6.09
CA ALA A 200 0.15 -8.08 6.39
C ALA A 200 -0.65 -7.03 7.18
N SER A 201 0.06 -6.10 7.82
CA SER A 201 -0.49 -4.96 8.53
C SER A 201 -1.10 -3.87 7.65
N ILE A 202 -0.85 -3.88 6.33
CA ILE A 202 -1.47 -2.91 5.42
C ILE A 202 -2.98 -3.22 5.29
N PRO A 203 -3.87 -2.23 5.42
CA PRO A 203 -5.32 -2.48 5.43
C PRO A 203 -5.91 -2.78 4.04
N PRO A 204 -7.11 -3.40 4.00
CA PRO A 204 -7.93 -3.47 2.80
C PRO A 204 -8.18 -2.07 2.17
N PRO A 205 -8.35 -1.97 0.84
CA PRO A 205 -8.44 -3.07 -0.13
C PRO A 205 -7.09 -3.63 -0.60
N CYS A 206 -5.97 -3.14 -0.07
CA CYS A 206 -4.63 -3.45 -0.57
C CYS A 206 -4.16 -4.90 -0.31
N ASN A 207 -4.71 -5.57 0.70
CA ASN A 207 -4.57 -7.02 0.88
C ASN A 207 -5.81 -7.63 1.56
N ARG A 208 -5.82 -8.96 1.68
CA ARG A 208 -6.94 -9.75 2.24
C ARG A 208 -6.57 -10.48 3.53
N TYR A 209 -5.41 -10.20 4.14
CA TYR A 209 -4.97 -10.93 5.34
C TYR A 209 -5.85 -10.64 6.55
N GLY A 210 -6.44 -9.44 6.60
CA GLY A 210 -7.31 -9.03 7.71
C GLY A 210 -6.57 -9.02 9.05
N GLN A 211 -5.29 -8.65 9.03
CA GLN A 211 -4.40 -8.53 10.19
C GLN A 211 -4.08 -7.07 10.54
N SER A 212 -4.52 -6.11 9.72
CA SER A 212 -4.34 -4.68 10.01
C SER A 212 -5.06 -4.24 11.28
N ARG A 213 -4.35 -3.46 12.11
CA ARG A 213 -4.91 -2.73 13.26
C ARG A 213 -5.31 -1.29 12.91
N HIS A 214 -4.93 -0.81 11.72
CA HIS A 214 -5.13 0.57 11.28
C HIS A 214 -6.00 0.65 10.01
N LYS A 215 -6.75 1.74 9.86
CA LYS A 215 -7.42 2.08 8.60
C LYS A 215 -6.46 2.80 7.66
N MET A 216 -6.68 2.72 6.34
CA MET A 216 -5.82 3.40 5.36
C MET A 216 -5.71 4.90 5.61
N ALA A 217 -6.82 5.56 5.99
CA ALA A 217 -6.84 6.97 6.34
C ALA A 217 -5.94 7.32 7.55
N GLN A 218 -5.82 6.42 8.54
CA GLN A 218 -4.94 6.63 9.69
C GLN A 218 -3.48 6.54 9.29
N LEU A 219 -3.13 5.57 8.43
CA LEU A 219 -1.77 5.45 7.90
C LEU A 219 -1.41 6.63 6.99
N ARG A 220 -2.37 7.14 6.22
CA ARG A 220 -2.20 8.36 5.41
C ARG A 220 -1.94 9.59 6.29
N GLN A 221 -2.72 9.77 7.35
CA GLN A 221 -2.51 10.89 8.28
C GLN A 221 -1.12 10.82 8.93
N MET A 222 -0.69 9.62 9.34
CA MET A 222 0.66 9.40 9.86
C MET A 222 1.72 9.75 8.80
N TYR A 223 1.56 9.28 7.56
CA TYR A 223 2.47 9.60 6.46
C TYR A 223 2.63 11.11 6.29
N ASP A 224 1.53 11.86 6.22
CA ASP A 224 1.56 13.31 6.02
C ASP A 224 2.25 14.02 7.20
N GLN A 225 2.06 13.55 8.44
CA GLN A 225 2.73 14.08 9.63
C GLN A 225 4.25 13.82 9.59
N ARG A 226 4.65 12.59 9.28
CA ARG A 226 6.07 12.22 9.21
C ARG A 226 6.78 12.89 8.04
N LEU A 227 6.08 13.05 6.91
CA LEU A 227 6.61 13.77 5.76
C LEU A 227 6.93 15.23 6.11
N ARG A 228 6.01 15.92 6.81
CA ARG A 228 6.28 17.29 7.30
C ARG A 228 7.48 17.34 8.23
N PHE A 229 7.51 16.46 9.23
CA PHE A 229 8.63 16.34 10.17
C PHE A 229 9.98 16.24 9.45
N TYR A 230 10.11 15.33 8.48
CA TYR A 230 11.37 15.15 7.75
C TYR A 230 11.66 16.25 6.71
N SER A 231 10.62 16.90 6.17
CA SER A 231 10.81 18.00 5.21
C SER A 231 11.26 19.30 5.89
N GLU A 232 10.93 19.46 7.17
CA GLU A 232 11.29 20.62 8.00
C GLU A 232 12.66 20.47 8.67
N GLY A 233 13.37 19.35 8.43
CA GLY A 233 14.73 19.12 8.95
C GLY A 233 14.79 18.76 10.43
N GLN A 234 13.71 18.22 10.99
CA GLN A 234 13.63 17.71 12.37
C GLN A 234 13.98 16.22 12.47
#